data_AF-A0A5B7C8C1-F1
#
_entry.id   AF-A0A5B7C8C1-F1
#
_cell.length_a   1.000
_cell.length_b   1.000
_cell.length_c   1.000
_cell.angle_alpha   90.00
_cell.angle_beta   90.00
_cell.angle_gamma   90.00
#
_symmetry.space_group_name_H-M   'P 1'
#
loop_
_entity.id
_entity.type
_entity.pdbx_description
1 polymer ?
#
loop_
_entity_poly.entity_id
_entity_poly.type
_entity_poly.pdbx_seq_one_letter_code
_entity_poly.pdbx_strand_id
1 'polypeptide(L)'
;GKLKKFLSNLPPQNWCNAYFRGQRYDEMCSNAAESFNSQIREARHLPVTKMFDKIRVKIMNQMADRRESCSKWNGVIYPVMDSKLQSAFDAGRSWIVMAVERFSVCSCSCCNSEEW
;
A
#
# COMPACT_ATOMS: atom_id res chain seq x y z
N GLY A 1 28.72 -5.99 17.62
CA GLY A 1 27.82 -6.88 18.39
C GLY A 1 27.36 -8.07 17.53
N LYS A 2 26.92 -9.17 18.17
CA LYS A 2 26.48 -10.42 17.51
C LYS A 2 25.46 -10.19 16.38
N LEU A 3 24.56 -9.23 16.55
CA LEU A 3 23.55 -8.85 15.55
C LEU A 3 24.17 -8.36 14.22
N LYS A 4 25.23 -7.57 14.28
CA LYS A 4 25.90 -7.03 13.08
C LYS A 4 26.49 -8.16 12.24
N LYS A 5 27.14 -9.13 12.88
CA LYS A 5 27.66 -10.34 12.20
C LYS A 5 26.54 -11.20 11.61
N PHE A 6 25.43 -11.37 12.33
CA PHE A 6 24.28 -12.13 11.84
C PHE A 6 23.68 -11.51 10.56
N LEU A 7 23.43 -10.19 10.57
CA LEU A 7 22.88 -9.48 9.41
C LEU A 7 23.85 -9.46 8.23
N SER A 8 25.15 -9.30 8.47
CA SER A 8 26.17 -9.35 7.42
C SER A 8 26.28 -10.70 6.71
N ASN A 9 25.84 -11.79 7.36
CA ASN A 9 25.84 -13.13 6.77
C ASN A 9 24.57 -13.44 5.97
N LEU A 10 23.53 -12.60 6.06
CA LEU A 10 22.29 -12.76 5.30
C LEU A 10 22.36 -11.96 4.00
N PRO A 11 21.80 -12.47 2.89
CA PRO A 11 21.68 -11.71 1.66
C PRO A 11 20.96 -10.38 1.92
N PRO A 12 21.58 -9.21 1.65
CA PRO A 12 21.00 -7.91 1.98
C PRO A 12 19.66 -7.65 1.30
N GLN A 13 19.38 -8.32 0.19
CA GLN A 13 18.10 -8.26 -0.52
C GLN A 13 16.93 -8.79 0.35
N ASN A 14 17.21 -9.61 1.36
CA ASN A 14 16.19 -10.25 2.19
C ASN A 14 15.79 -9.42 3.42
N TRP A 15 16.59 -8.40 3.79
CA TRP A 15 16.39 -7.68 5.04
C TRP A 15 16.64 -6.17 4.95
N CYS A 16 17.31 -5.69 3.90
CA CYS A 16 17.58 -4.28 3.69
C CYS A 16 16.75 -3.76 2.51
N ASN A 17 15.85 -2.82 2.80
CA ASN A 17 14.97 -2.21 1.82
C ASN A 17 15.72 -1.55 0.65
N ALA A 18 16.96 -1.09 0.88
CA ALA A 18 17.81 -0.50 -0.16
C ALA A 18 18.18 -1.49 -1.28
N TYR A 19 18.17 -2.81 -1.00
CA TYR A 19 18.57 -3.85 -1.94
C TYR A 19 17.38 -4.66 -2.50
N PHE A 20 16.15 -4.24 -2.23
CA PHE A 20 14.95 -4.90 -2.77
C PHE A 20 14.85 -4.64 -4.29
N ARG A 21 14.82 -5.73 -5.08
CA ARG A 21 14.84 -5.67 -6.56
C ARG A 21 13.48 -5.35 -7.21
N GLY A 22 12.40 -5.25 -6.45
CA GLY A 22 11.06 -4.96 -6.97
C GLY A 22 10.77 -3.47 -7.12
N GLN A 23 9.79 -3.15 -7.98
CA GLN A 23 9.18 -1.81 -8.06
C GLN A 23 8.57 -1.47 -6.70
N ARG A 24 9.04 -0.40 -6.07
CA ARG A 24 8.48 0.11 -4.81
C ARG A 24 7.38 1.11 -5.16
N TYR A 25 6.14 0.65 -5.11
CA TYR A 25 5.00 1.56 -5.06
C TYR A 25 4.98 2.13 -3.64
N ASP A 26 5.04 3.45 -3.51
CA ASP A 26 5.21 4.19 -2.26
C ASP A 26 3.94 4.17 -1.39
N GLU A 27 3.41 2.98 -1.10
CA GLU A 27 2.45 2.77 -0.02
C GLU A 27 3.23 2.39 1.25
N MET A 28 3.93 3.37 1.83
CA MET A 28 4.30 3.30 3.25
C MET A 28 3.02 3.38 4.07
N CYS A 29 2.37 2.25 4.27
CA CYS A 29 1.13 2.25 5.02
C CYS A 29 1.24 1.32 6.24
N SER A 30 1.30 1.94 7.41
CA SER A 30 0.96 1.29 8.68
C SER A 30 -0.44 0.66 8.62
N ASN A 31 -1.29 1.03 7.66
CA ASN A 31 -2.61 0.47 7.42
C ASN A 31 -2.63 -1.07 7.40
N ALA A 32 -1.59 -1.73 6.89
CA ALA A 32 -1.54 -3.18 6.79
C ALA A 32 -1.32 -3.79 8.17
N ALA A 33 -0.40 -3.21 8.94
CA ALA A 33 -0.15 -3.60 10.32
C ALA A 33 -1.34 -3.26 11.23
N GLU A 34 -1.94 -2.07 11.09
CA GLU A 34 -3.11 -1.63 11.83
C GLU A 34 -4.34 -2.49 11.53
N SER A 35 -4.61 -2.76 10.26
CA SER A 35 -5.71 -3.64 9.82
C SER A 35 -5.50 -5.05 10.35
N PHE A 36 -4.29 -5.61 10.22
CA PHE A 36 -3.99 -6.94 10.77
C PHE A 36 -4.15 -6.96 12.29
N ASN A 37 -3.61 -5.97 13.00
CA ASN A 37 -3.73 -5.84 14.45
C ASN A 37 -5.18 -5.72 14.92
N SER A 38 -6.03 -5.02 14.16
CA SER A 38 -7.47 -4.95 14.39
C SER A 38 -8.13 -6.31 14.19
N GLN A 39 -7.78 -7.02 13.12
CA GLN A 39 -8.34 -8.34 12.80
C GLN A 39 -8.00 -9.43 13.83
N ILE A 40 -6.83 -9.36 14.47
CA ILE A 40 -6.42 -10.33 15.49
C ILE A 40 -6.76 -9.91 16.91
N ARG A 41 -7.46 -8.77 17.11
CA ARG A 41 -7.73 -8.20 18.43
C ARG A 41 -8.30 -9.23 19.39
N GLU A 42 -9.34 -9.95 18.98
CA GLU A 42 -10.01 -10.98 19.78
C GLU A 42 -9.17 -12.25 19.95
N ALA A 43 -8.33 -12.59 18.96
CA ALA A 43 -7.46 -13.76 19.05
C ALA A 43 -6.37 -13.60 20.12
N ARG A 44 -5.96 -12.36 20.42
CA ARG A 44 -4.95 -12.06 21.46
C ARG A 44 -5.41 -12.34 22.89
N HIS A 45 -6.72 -12.46 23.10
CA HIS A 45 -7.29 -12.83 24.40
C HIS A 45 -7.31 -14.35 24.64
N LEU A 46 -6.88 -15.15 23.65
CA LEU A 46 -6.83 -16.61 23.76
C LEU A 46 -5.47 -17.10 24.26
N PRO A 47 -5.39 -18.33 24.80
CA PRO A 47 -4.12 -18.99 25.04
C PRO A 47 -3.26 -19.03 23.77
N VAL A 48 -1.94 -18.97 23.94
CA VAL A 48 -0.96 -18.81 22.85
C VAL A 48 -1.19 -19.80 21.70
N THR A 49 -1.45 -21.06 22.00
CA THR A 49 -1.72 -22.11 21.00
C THR A 49 -2.97 -21.80 20.16
N LYS A 50 -4.08 -21.44 20.83
CA LYS A 50 -5.34 -21.08 20.17
C LYS A 50 -5.25 -19.77 19.38
N MET A 51 -4.47 -18.81 19.86
CA MET A 51 -4.17 -17.59 19.13
C MET A 51 -3.46 -17.90 17.81
N PHE A 52 -2.40 -18.74 17.84
CA PHE A 52 -1.68 -19.15 16.63
C PHE A 52 -2.56 -19.89 15.64
N ASP A 53 -3.38 -20.83 16.11
CA ASP A 53 -4.32 -21.56 15.25
C ASP A 53 -5.28 -20.60 14.53
N LYS A 54 -5.85 -19.63 15.25
CA LYS A 54 -6.73 -18.61 14.65
C LYS A 54 -6.01 -17.76 13.62
N ILE A 55 -4.80 -17.28 13.92
CA ILE A 55 -4.00 -16.48 12.98
C ILE A 55 -3.69 -17.29 11.72
N ARG A 56 -3.27 -18.55 11.88
CA ARG A 56 -2.96 -19.45 10.76
C ARG A 56 -4.18 -19.65 9.85
N VAL A 57 -5.33 -20.01 10.42
CA VAL A 57 -6.57 -20.20 9.64
C VAL A 57 -6.98 -18.91 8.93
N LYS A 58 -6.87 -17.76 9.60
CA LYS A 58 -7.19 -16.45 9.01
C LYS A 58 -6.33 -16.15 7.79
N ILE A 59 -5.02 -16.34 7.90
CA ILE A 59 -4.09 -16.12 6.78
C ILE A 59 -4.39 -17.10 5.64
N MET A 60 -4.61 -18.38 5.95
CA MET A 60 -4.93 -19.39 4.95
C MET A 60 -6.19 -19.03 4.16
N ASN A 61 -7.26 -18.62 4.85
CA ASN A 61 -8.50 -18.21 4.19
C ASN A 61 -8.29 -16.96 3.33
N GLN A 62 -7.61 -15.93 3.84
CA GLN A 62 -7.30 -14.73 3.05
C GLN A 62 -6.49 -15.05 1.78
N MET A 63 -5.55 -15.99 1.86
CA MET A 63 -4.77 -16.42 0.69
C MET A 63 -5.62 -17.22 -0.30
N ALA A 64 -6.54 -18.05 0.19
CA ALA A 64 -7.49 -18.78 -0.66
C ALA A 64 -8.42 -17.80 -1.40
N ASP A 65 -9.03 -16.86 -0.69
CA ASP A 65 -9.92 -15.83 -1.25
C ASP A 65 -9.20 -14.99 -2.32
N ARG A 66 -7.96 -14.58 -2.03
CA ARG A 66 -7.11 -13.84 -2.98
C ARG A 66 -6.79 -14.68 -4.21
N ARG A 67 -6.47 -15.97 -4.04
CA ARG A 67 -6.19 -16.88 -5.16
C ARG A 67 -7.41 -17.04 -6.05
N GLU A 68 -8.59 -17.23 -5.47
CA GLU A 68 -9.84 -17.32 -6.22
C GLU A 68 -10.12 -16.01 -6.98
N SER A 69 -9.97 -14.87 -6.31
CA SER A 69 -10.16 -13.55 -6.91
C SER A 69 -9.20 -13.32 -8.10
N CYS A 70 -7.92 -13.66 -7.93
CA CYS A 70 -6.94 -13.57 -9.01
C CYS A 70 -7.21 -14.54 -10.15
N SER A 71 -7.77 -15.73 -9.88
CA SER A 71 -8.08 -16.71 -10.93
C SER A 71 -9.14 -16.24 -11.92
N LYS A 72 -10.03 -15.33 -11.48
CA LYS A 72 -11.11 -14.76 -12.30
C LYS A 72 -10.69 -13.49 -13.03
N TRP A 73 -9.45 -13.05 -12.83
CA TRP A 73 -8.98 -11.76 -13.28
C TRP A 73 -8.13 -11.87 -14.54
N ASN A 74 -8.43 -11.01 -15.52
CA ASN A 74 -7.76 -11.01 -16.82
C ASN A 74 -6.86 -9.77 -17.12
N GLY A 75 -6.92 -8.70 -16.32
CA GLY A 75 -6.09 -7.49 -16.49
C GLY A 75 -4.69 -7.56 -15.86
N VAL A 76 -3.87 -6.54 -16.12
CA VAL A 76 -2.51 -6.42 -15.55
C VAL A 76 -2.52 -5.83 -14.13
N ILE A 77 -3.53 -4.99 -13.82
CA ILE A 77 -3.63 -4.22 -12.56
C ILE A 77 -4.80 -4.71 -11.71
N TYR A 78 -4.62 -4.71 -10.38
CA TYR A 78 -5.67 -5.06 -9.41
C TYR A 78 -6.93 -4.22 -9.55
N PRO A 79 -8.16 -4.78 -9.65
CA PRO A 79 -9.36 -4.03 -10.00
C PRO A 79 -9.57 -2.82 -9.10
N VAL A 80 -9.25 -2.92 -7.82
CA VAL A 80 -9.30 -1.77 -6.90
C VAL A 80 -8.24 -0.72 -7.24
N MET A 81 -7.02 -1.14 -7.59
CA MET A 81 -5.98 -0.22 -8.04
C MET A 81 -6.25 0.33 -9.44
N ASP A 82 -6.83 -0.46 -10.33
CA ASP A 82 -7.22 -0.07 -11.69
C ASP A 82 -8.36 0.96 -11.63
N SER A 83 -9.34 0.73 -10.76
CA SER A 83 -10.41 1.70 -10.47
C SER A 83 -9.87 3.00 -9.87
N LYS A 84 -8.92 2.93 -8.93
CA LYS A 84 -8.24 4.12 -8.39
C LYS A 84 -7.46 4.86 -9.48
N LEU A 85 -6.72 4.12 -10.32
CA LEU A 85 -5.96 4.67 -11.43
C LEU A 85 -6.90 5.38 -12.41
N GLN A 86 -8.03 4.76 -12.76
CA GLN A 86 -9.00 5.36 -13.65
C GLN A 86 -9.61 6.63 -13.06
N SER A 87 -9.94 6.60 -11.76
CA SER A 87 -10.48 7.78 -11.07
C SER A 87 -9.48 8.95 -11.08
N ALA A 88 -8.19 8.67 -10.86
CA ALA A 88 -7.14 9.67 -10.92
C ALA A 88 -6.92 10.20 -12.35
N PHE A 89 -6.97 9.30 -13.34
CA PHE A 89 -6.87 9.67 -14.75
C PHE A 89 -8.03 10.57 -15.19
N ASP A 90 -9.27 10.20 -14.84
CA ASP A 90 -10.46 10.97 -15.17
C ASP A 90 -10.44 12.35 -14.49
N ALA A 91 -9.96 12.45 -13.24
CA ALA A 91 -9.75 13.74 -12.59
C ALA A 91 -8.70 14.59 -13.30
N GLY A 92 -7.57 13.97 -13.68
CA GLY A 92 -6.45 14.62 -14.35
C GLY A 92 -6.76 15.12 -15.77
N ARG A 93 -7.78 14.58 -16.45
CA ARG A 93 -8.22 15.06 -17.78
C ARG A 93 -8.62 16.54 -17.79
N SER A 94 -9.04 17.07 -16.65
CA SER A 94 -9.42 18.48 -16.50
C SER A 94 -8.24 19.41 -16.19
N TRP A 95 -7.04 18.86 -15.95
CA TRP A 95 -5.91 19.65 -15.50
C TRP A 95 -5.18 20.28 -16.69
N ILE A 96 -5.05 21.60 -16.66
CA ILE A 96 -4.21 22.35 -17.59
C ILE A 96 -2.81 22.44 -16.98
N VAL A 97 -1.82 21.85 -17.63
CA VAL A 97 -0.42 21.95 -17.21
C VAL A 97 0.13 23.30 -17.66
N MET A 98 0.45 24.18 -16.72
CA MET A 98 1.15 25.43 -17.02
C MET A 98 2.64 25.29 -16.74
N ALA A 99 3.47 25.73 -17.69
CA ALA A 99 4.90 25.81 -17.49
C ALA A 99 5.19 26.91 -16.46
N VAL A 100 5.84 26.54 -15.36
CA VAL A 100 6.20 27.50 -14.30
C VAL A 100 7.50 28.20 -14.68
N GLU A 101 7.41 29.20 -15.55
CA GLU A 101 8.48 30.18 -15.72
C GLU A 101 8.37 31.22 -14.60
N ARG A 102 8.98 30.91 -13.45
CA ARG A 102 8.91 31.66 -12.17
C ARG A 102 7.52 31.66 -11.52
N PHE A 103 7.55 31.56 -10.19
CA PHE A 103 6.39 31.59 -9.29
C PHE A 103 5.29 32.55 -9.78
N SER A 104 4.22 31.99 -10.31
CA SER A 104 2.94 32.67 -10.48
C SER A 104 1.83 31.74 -10.05
N VAL A 105 0.93 32.30 -9.26
CA VAL A 105 -0.16 31.63 -8.55
C VAL A 105 -1.17 31.08 -9.55
N CYS A 106 -1.70 29.88 -9.25
CA CYS A 106 -2.66 29.16 -10.08
C CYS A 106 -3.98 29.94 -10.25
N SER A 107 -4.35 30.28 -11.49
CA SER A 107 -5.64 30.87 -11.85
C SER A 107 -6.69 29.78 -12.10
N CYS A 108 -7.20 29.17 -11.02
CA CYS A 108 -8.41 28.37 -11.08
C CYS A 108 -9.64 29.29 -11.17
N SER A 109 -10.65 28.92 -11.97
CA SER A 109 -11.94 29.64 -12.10
C SER A 109 -12.74 29.73 -10.79
N CYS A 110 -12.36 28.98 -9.75
CA CYS A 110 -12.93 29.10 -8.41
C CYS A 110 -12.34 30.25 -7.56
N CYS A 111 -11.25 30.90 -8.00
CA CYS A 111 -10.54 31.91 -7.20
C CYS A 111 -10.87 33.36 -7.60
N ASN A 112 -11.88 33.59 -8.45
CA ASN A 112 -12.38 34.95 -8.75
C ASN A 112 -13.35 35.43 -7.66
N SER A 113 -12.85 35.71 -6.48
CA SER A 113 -13.47 36.72 -5.60
C SER A 113 -12.35 37.54 -4.97
N GLU A 114 -12.08 38.67 -5.62
CA GLU A 114 -11.32 39.78 -5.07
C GLU A 114 -11.93 40.20 -3.72
N GLU A 115 -11.12 40.30 -2.67
CA GLU A 115 -10.94 41.49 -1.81
C GLU A 115 -10.40 41.12 -0.40
N TRP A 116 -9.17 41.60 -0.16
CA TRP A 116 -8.36 41.72 1.08
C TRP A 116 -7.65 40.48 1.64
#